data_AF-A0A3C1L8B9-F1
#
_entry.id   AF-A0A3C1L8B9-F1
#
_cell.length_a   1.000
_cell.length_b   1.000
_cell.length_c   1.000
_cell.angle_alpha   90.00
_cell.angle_beta   90.00
_cell.angle_gamma   90.00
#
_symmetry.space_group_name_H-M   'P 1'
#
loop_
_entity.id
_entity.type
_entity.pdbx_description
1 polymer ?
#
loop_
_entity_poly.entity_id
_entity_poly.type
_entity_poly.pdbx_seq_one_letter_code
_entity_poly.pdbx_strand_id
1 'polypeptide(L)'
;MILVGLTGGIGSGKSTVSAALAARGAVIVDADQVVRDVQQPGSPVLAKLAERFGAQVIAADGSLDRPALAAIAFADPDALKDLNGIVHPAVGAEMNRQVMQHVASERVVVLDIPLLTENPREGLQGKIVVDVPLETQVDRLVRFRGFDEADA
;
A
#
# COMPACT_ATOMS: atom_id res chain seq x y z
N MET A 1 -6.72 -8.54 -20.88
CA MET A 1 -5.92 -8.20 -19.68
C MET A 1 -5.81 -9.40 -18.77
N ILE A 2 -4.64 -9.64 -18.19
CA ILE A 2 -4.45 -10.59 -17.08
C ILE A 2 -4.28 -9.79 -15.80
N LEU A 3 -5.08 -10.05 -14.77
CA LEU A 3 -5.00 -9.38 -13.47
C LEU A 3 -4.47 -10.34 -12.41
N VAL A 4 -3.30 -10.02 -11.85
CA VAL A 4 -2.65 -10.83 -10.80
C VAL A 4 -2.29 -9.97 -9.61
N GLY A 5 -2.28 -10.56 -8.41
CA GLY A 5 -1.74 -9.92 -7.22
C GLY A 5 -0.28 -10.29 -7.01
N LEU A 6 0.52 -9.35 -6.52
CA LEU A 6 1.89 -9.56 -6.06
C LEU A 6 1.95 -9.25 -4.56
N THR A 7 2.45 -10.20 -3.79
CA THR A 7 2.62 -10.09 -2.33
C THR A 7 3.93 -10.73 -1.90
N GLY A 8 4.31 -10.51 -0.66
CA GLY A 8 5.52 -11.05 -0.05
C GLY A 8 5.77 -10.38 1.28
N GLY A 9 6.32 -11.13 2.24
CA GLY A 9 6.66 -10.61 3.57
C GLY A 9 7.59 -9.41 3.51
N ILE A 10 7.67 -8.66 4.60
CA ILE A 10 8.65 -7.59 4.73
C ILE A 10 10.08 -8.14 4.50
N GLY A 11 10.95 -7.41 3.81
CA GLY A 11 12.29 -7.90 3.46
C GLY A 11 12.35 -8.98 2.36
N SER A 12 11.21 -9.47 1.85
CA SER A 12 11.18 -10.49 0.78
C SER A 12 11.81 -10.07 -0.55
N GLY A 13 11.84 -8.75 -0.83
CA GLY A 13 12.29 -8.21 -2.12
C GLY A 13 11.16 -8.06 -3.14
N LYS A 14 9.90 -7.98 -2.69
CA LYS A 14 8.71 -7.72 -3.52
C LYS A 14 8.91 -6.57 -4.53
N SER A 15 9.50 -5.45 -4.12
CA SER A 15 9.77 -4.30 -5.01
C SER A 15 10.72 -4.65 -6.16
N THR A 16 11.70 -5.52 -5.94
CA THR A 16 12.60 -5.99 -7.00
C THR A 16 11.84 -6.82 -8.04
N VAL A 17 10.92 -7.69 -7.61
CA VAL A 17 10.08 -8.48 -8.51
C VAL A 17 9.11 -7.57 -9.27
N SER A 18 8.49 -6.62 -8.58
CA SER A 18 7.59 -5.60 -9.16
C SER A 18 8.30 -4.82 -10.28
N ALA A 19 9.51 -4.32 -10.02
CA ALA A 19 10.34 -3.63 -11.02
C ALA A 19 10.73 -4.54 -12.20
N ALA A 20 11.05 -5.81 -11.95
CA ALA A 20 11.41 -6.76 -12.99
C ALA A 20 10.23 -7.14 -13.91
N LEU A 21 9.00 -7.16 -13.37
CA LEU A 21 7.76 -7.32 -14.13
C LEU A 21 7.44 -6.08 -14.96
N ALA A 22 7.58 -4.89 -14.37
CA ALA A 22 7.41 -3.61 -15.06
C ALA A 22 8.35 -3.49 -16.27
N ALA A 23 9.63 -3.84 -16.09
CA ALA A 23 10.63 -3.84 -17.16
C ALA A 23 10.29 -4.78 -18.33
N ARG A 24 9.41 -5.77 -18.10
CA ARG A 24 8.90 -6.69 -19.13
C ARG A 24 7.54 -6.26 -19.71
N GLY A 25 7.06 -5.06 -19.37
CA GLY A 25 5.83 -4.49 -19.90
C GLY A 25 4.57 -4.76 -19.09
N ALA A 26 4.70 -5.34 -17.88
CA ALA A 26 3.58 -5.40 -16.95
C ALA A 26 3.23 -3.99 -16.44
N VAL A 27 1.95 -3.75 -16.22
CA VAL A 27 1.48 -2.55 -15.52
C VAL A 27 1.46 -2.85 -14.03
N ILE A 28 2.15 -2.03 -13.23
CA ILE A 28 2.13 -2.15 -11.78
C ILE A 28 1.14 -1.13 -11.21
N VAL A 29 0.19 -1.61 -10.42
CA VAL A 29 -0.67 -0.79 -9.57
C VAL A 29 -0.17 -0.99 -8.14
N ASP A 30 0.59 -0.03 -7.64
CA ASP A 30 1.22 -0.06 -6.32
C ASP A 30 0.25 0.47 -5.26
N ALA A 31 -0.17 -0.40 -4.33
CA ALA A 31 -1.12 -0.03 -3.30
C ALA A 31 -0.55 1.01 -2.31
N ASP A 32 0.75 0.96 -1.99
CA ASP A 32 1.38 1.92 -1.08
C ASP A 32 1.46 3.30 -1.74
N GLN A 33 1.74 3.34 -3.05
CA GLN A 33 1.70 4.59 -3.81
C GLN A 33 0.27 5.14 -3.90
N VAL A 34 -0.72 4.29 -4.18
CA VAL A 34 -2.14 4.71 -4.23
C VAL A 34 -2.59 5.30 -2.89
N VAL A 35 -2.21 4.69 -1.75
CA VAL A 35 -2.48 5.25 -0.41
C VAL A 35 -1.93 6.67 -0.28
N ARG A 36 -0.72 6.92 -0.79
CA ARG A 36 -0.11 8.26 -0.78
C ARG A 36 -0.82 9.23 -1.72
N ASP A 37 -1.21 8.78 -2.90
CA ASP A 37 -1.85 9.61 -3.92
C ASP A 37 -3.24 10.07 -3.50
N VAL A 38 -4.05 9.16 -2.95
CA VAL A 38 -5.40 9.53 -2.48
C VAL A 38 -5.37 10.46 -1.27
N GLN A 39 -4.26 10.58 -0.56
CA GLN A 39 -4.06 11.43 0.62
C GLN A 39 -3.29 12.74 0.32
N GLN A 40 -3.04 13.08 -0.95
CA GLN A 40 -2.33 14.30 -1.33
C GLN A 40 -3.05 15.58 -0.87
N PRO A 41 -2.33 16.70 -0.71
CA PRO A 41 -2.93 18.01 -0.42
C PRO A 41 -4.12 18.31 -1.33
N GLY A 42 -5.23 18.75 -0.72
CA GLY A 42 -6.47 19.08 -1.44
C GLY A 42 -7.34 17.87 -1.80
N SER A 43 -6.95 16.64 -1.45
CA SER A 43 -7.79 15.47 -1.73
C SER A 43 -9.00 15.38 -0.80
N PRO A 44 -10.13 14.79 -1.25
CA PRO A 44 -11.27 14.53 -0.39
C PRO A 44 -10.97 13.61 0.81
N VAL A 45 -10.00 12.70 0.66
CA VAL A 45 -9.59 11.81 1.75
C VAL A 45 -8.89 12.61 2.84
N LEU A 46 -7.96 13.49 2.47
CA LEU A 46 -7.24 14.32 3.43
C LEU A 46 -8.18 15.24 4.20
N ALA A 47 -9.18 15.82 3.52
CA ALA A 47 -10.21 16.63 4.18
C ALA A 47 -11.01 15.82 5.22
N LYS A 48 -11.43 14.59 4.88
CA LYS A 48 -12.13 13.69 5.82
C LYS A 48 -11.25 13.29 7.01
N LEU A 49 -9.96 13.07 6.78
CA LEU A 49 -9.01 12.79 7.85
C LEU A 49 -8.88 13.99 8.79
N ALA A 50 -8.75 15.22 8.26
CA ALA A 50 -8.70 16.43 9.06
C ALA A 50 -10.00 16.67 9.84
N GLU A 51 -11.16 16.38 9.25
CA GLU A 51 -12.46 16.47 9.92
C GLU A 51 -12.56 15.49 11.10
N ARG A 52 -12.14 14.23 10.92
CA ARG A 52 -12.25 13.18 11.94
C ARG A 52 -11.17 13.28 13.04
N PHE A 53 -9.93 13.58 12.65
CA PHE A 53 -8.77 13.53 13.53
C PHE A 53 -8.26 14.91 13.96
N GLY A 54 -8.82 15.99 13.40
CA GLY A 54 -8.48 17.37 13.72
C GLY A 54 -7.38 17.95 12.84
N ALA A 55 -7.24 19.29 12.85
CA ALA A 55 -6.30 20.00 11.98
C ALA A 55 -4.83 19.66 12.25
N GLN A 56 -4.49 19.10 13.41
CA GLN A 56 -3.13 18.70 13.77
C GLN A 56 -2.58 17.53 12.93
N VAL A 57 -3.42 16.82 12.17
CA VAL A 57 -2.93 15.82 11.20
C VAL A 57 -2.53 16.45 9.86
N ILE A 58 -2.61 17.77 9.72
CA ILE A 58 -2.20 18.51 8.53
C ILE A 58 -0.92 19.30 8.86
N ALA A 59 0.13 19.06 8.09
CA ALA A 59 1.37 19.80 8.17
C ALA A 59 1.23 21.23 7.64
N ALA A 60 2.21 22.08 7.93
CA ALA A 60 2.19 23.49 7.54
C ALA A 60 2.14 23.73 6.01
N ASP A 61 2.59 22.75 5.22
CA ASP A 61 2.54 22.77 3.75
C ASP A 61 1.21 22.23 3.18
N GLY A 62 0.26 21.86 4.04
CA GLY A 62 -1.03 21.28 3.67
C GLY A 62 -1.00 19.78 3.38
N SER A 63 0.13 19.11 3.59
CA SER A 63 0.24 17.65 3.46
C SER A 63 -0.20 16.91 4.72
N LEU A 64 -0.40 15.60 4.61
CA LEU A 64 -0.72 14.75 5.75
C LEU A 64 0.50 14.56 6.67
N ASP A 65 0.37 14.95 7.93
CA ASP A 65 1.32 14.57 8.99
C ASP A 65 1.05 13.11 9.40
N ARG A 66 1.78 12.19 8.76
CA ARG A 66 1.66 10.74 9.00
C ARG A 66 2.04 10.36 10.43
N PRO A 67 3.15 10.86 11.03
CA PRO A 67 3.44 10.63 12.44
C PRO A 67 2.32 11.07 13.38
N ALA A 68 1.75 12.27 13.18
CA ALA A 68 0.67 12.77 14.03
C ALA A 68 -0.60 11.91 13.89
N LEU A 69 -0.98 11.56 12.65
CA LEU A 69 -2.12 10.67 12.41
C LEU A 69 -1.89 9.28 13.03
N ALA A 70 -0.70 8.71 12.88
CA ALA A 70 -0.36 7.41 13.44
C ALA A 70 -0.42 7.42 14.97
N ALA A 71 0.08 8.47 15.62
CA ALA A 71 0.03 8.61 17.07
C ALA A 71 -1.42 8.64 17.61
N ILE A 72 -2.35 9.22 16.87
CA ILE A 72 -3.78 9.25 17.23
C ILE A 72 -4.45 7.91 16.90
N ALA A 73 -4.28 7.42 15.68
CA ALA A 73 -5.00 6.25 15.18
C ALA A 73 -4.56 4.95 15.86
N PHE A 74 -3.27 4.78 16.19
CA PHE A 74 -2.80 3.57 16.85
C PHE A 74 -2.94 3.59 18.37
N ALA A 75 -3.31 4.72 18.97
CA ALA A 75 -3.60 4.81 20.39
C ALA A 75 -5.03 4.34 20.76
N ASP A 76 -5.93 4.26 19.78
CA ASP A 76 -7.34 3.92 19.99
C ASP A 76 -7.87 3.00 18.87
N PRO A 77 -8.37 1.79 19.19
CA PRO A 77 -8.97 0.89 18.20
C PRO A 77 -10.12 1.51 17.39
N ASP A 78 -10.94 2.37 17.97
CA ASP A 78 -12.05 3.02 17.25
C ASP A 78 -11.51 4.08 16.29
N ALA A 79 -10.48 4.83 16.68
CA ALA A 79 -9.75 5.73 15.80
C ALA A 79 -9.10 4.99 14.62
N LEU A 80 -8.50 3.81 14.85
CA LEU A 80 -7.93 2.98 13.78
C LEU A 80 -9.02 2.49 12.82
N LYS A 81 -10.18 2.09 13.35
CA LYS A 81 -11.32 1.67 12.54
C LYS A 81 -11.83 2.80 11.65
N ASP A 82 -11.92 4.02 12.19
CA ASP A 82 -12.34 5.20 11.44
C ASP A 82 -11.32 5.56 10.34
N LEU A 83 -10.02 5.49 10.66
CA LEU A 83 -8.95 5.69 9.68
C LEU A 83 -9.09 4.70 8.52
N ASN A 84 -9.21 3.41 8.82
CA ASN A 84 -9.38 2.37 7.81
C ASN A 84 -10.66 2.55 7.00
N GLY A 85 -11.76 2.95 7.65
CA GLY A 85 -13.05 3.23 7.01
C GLY A 85 -13.01 4.41 6.04
N ILE A 86 -12.15 5.40 6.28
CA ILE A 86 -11.94 6.53 5.36
C ILE A 86 -11.02 6.13 4.20
N VAL A 87 -9.91 5.44 4.50
CA VAL A 87 -8.82 5.20 3.53
C VAL A 87 -9.12 4.02 2.61
N HIS A 88 -9.57 2.88 3.14
CA HIS A 88 -9.74 1.65 2.34
C HIS A 88 -10.69 1.81 1.14
N PRO A 89 -11.87 2.46 1.27
CA PRO A 89 -12.75 2.66 0.12
C PRO A 89 -12.11 3.54 -0.97
N ALA A 90 -11.38 4.60 -0.57
CA ALA A 90 -10.74 5.50 -1.52
C ALA A 90 -9.59 4.80 -2.28
N VAL A 91 -8.77 4.04 -1.58
CA VAL A 91 -7.70 3.22 -2.18
C VAL A 91 -8.30 2.18 -3.12
N GLY A 92 -9.35 1.47 -2.68
CA GLY A 92 -10.01 0.45 -3.49
C GLY A 92 -10.60 1.01 -4.79
N ALA A 93 -11.20 2.21 -4.73
CA ALA A 93 -11.74 2.91 -5.88
C ALA A 93 -10.64 3.37 -6.85
N GLU A 94 -9.55 3.94 -6.34
CA GLU A 94 -8.44 4.40 -7.17
C GLU A 94 -7.69 3.25 -7.84
N MET A 95 -7.42 2.16 -7.10
CA MET A 95 -6.85 0.94 -7.70
C MET A 95 -7.76 0.38 -8.80
N ASN A 96 -9.07 0.33 -8.58
CA ASN A 96 -10.03 -0.11 -9.60
C ASN A 96 -9.99 0.81 -10.82
N ARG A 97 -9.94 2.13 -10.62
CA ARG A 97 -9.83 3.09 -11.71
C ARG A 97 -8.59 2.84 -12.55
N GLN A 98 -7.43 2.62 -11.93
CA GLN A 98 -6.18 2.30 -12.63
C GLN A 98 -6.25 0.97 -13.39
N VAL A 99 -6.83 -0.08 -12.78
CA VAL A 99 -7.05 -1.36 -13.46
C VAL A 99 -7.95 -1.20 -14.68
N MET A 100 -9.05 -0.44 -14.54
CA MET A 100 -10.03 -0.22 -15.61
C MET A 100 -9.43 0.46 -16.84
N GLN A 101 -8.37 1.27 -16.69
CA GLN A 101 -7.64 1.87 -17.82
C GLN A 101 -6.97 0.84 -18.74
N HIS A 102 -6.80 -0.40 -18.26
CA HIS A 102 -6.10 -1.47 -18.98
C HIS A 102 -7.00 -2.64 -19.40
N VAL A 103 -8.31 -2.58 -19.12
CA VAL A 103 -9.24 -3.69 -19.43
C VAL A 103 -9.28 -4.03 -20.92
N ALA A 104 -9.24 -3.02 -21.79
CA ALA A 104 -9.20 -3.20 -23.24
C ALA A 104 -7.81 -3.60 -23.78
N SER A 105 -6.80 -3.75 -22.91
CA SER A 105 -5.44 -4.11 -23.31
C SER A 105 -5.15 -5.60 -23.14
N GLU A 106 -4.15 -6.09 -23.87
CA GLU A 106 -3.59 -7.44 -23.68
C GLU A 106 -2.48 -7.48 -22.60
N ARG A 107 -2.30 -6.40 -21.83
CA ARG A 107 -1.25 -6.32 -20.82
C ARG A 107 -1.58 -7.15 -19.58
N VAL A 108 -0.52 -7.54 -18.88
CA VAL A 108 -0.59 -8.05 -17.50
C VAL A 108 -0.62 -6.85 -16.56
N VAL A 109 -1.63 -6.80 -15.70
CA VAL A 109 -1.74 -5.83 -14.60
C VAL A 109 -1.45 -6.56 -13.30
N VAL A 110 -0.51 -6.02 -12.54
CA VAL A 110 -0.04 -6.55 -11.27
C VAL A 110 -0.48 -5.59 -10.17
N LEU A 111 -1.32 -6.07 -9.26
CA LEU A 111 -1.64 -5.35 -8.03
C LEU A 111 -0.57 -5.65 -7.00
N ASP A 112 0.32 -4.69 -6.75
CA ASP A 112 1.39 -4.84 -5.77
C ASP A 112 0.87 -4.47 -4.37
N ILE A 113 0.50 -5.49 -3.58
CA ILE A 113 -0.20 -5.36 -2.29
C ILE A 113 0.58 -6.13 -1.21
N PRO A 114 1.22 -5.46 -0.24
CA PRO A 114 2.04 -6.12 0.80
C PRO A 114 1.31 -7.17 1.65
N LEU A 115 0.05 -6.91 2.01
CA LEU A 115 -0.75 -7.77 2.89
C LEU A 115 -1.92 -8.42 2.15
N LEU A 116 -1.68 -8.91 0.93
CA LEU A 116 -2.73 -9.51 0.09
C LEU A 116 -3.27 -10.82 0.66
N THR A 117 -2.49 -11.52 1.49
CA THR A 117 -2.90 -12.79 2.09
C THR A 117 -3.90 -12.55 3.22
N GLU A 118 -3.66 -11.51 4.00
CA GLU A 118 -4.47 -11.07 5.13
C GLU A 118 -5.70 -10.27 4.66
N ASN A 119 -5.53 -9.49 3.58
CA ASN A 119 -6.57 -8.66 2.98
C ASN A 119 -6.78 -9.09 1.51
N PRO A 120 -7.51 -10.20 1.27
CA PRO A 120 -7.69 -10.72 -0.07
C PRO A 120 -8.43 -9.75 -0.99
N ARG A 121 -7.97 -9.68 -2.24
CA ARG A 121 -8.60 -8.93 -3.31
C ARG A 121 -9.38 -9.89 -4.22
N GLU A 122 -10.66 -9.61 -4.41
CA GLU A 122 -11.49 -10.35 -5.36
C GLU A 122 -11.13 -10.02 -6.82
N GLY A 123 -11.49 -10.91 -7.75
CA GLY A 123 -11.30 -10.72 -9.19
C GLY A 123 -9.88 -10.97 -9.71
N LEU A 124 -8.95 -11.38 -8.84
CA LEU A 124 -7.61 -11.82 -9.25
C LEU A 124 -7.66 -13.17 -9.96
N GLN A 125 -6.96 -13.29 -11.09
CA GLN A 125 -6.79 -14.55 -11.82
C GLN A 125 -5.60 -15.38 -11.30
N GLY A 126 -4.75 -14.78 -10.47
CA GLY A 126 -3.61 -15.44 -9.87
C GLY A 126 -2.93 -14.58 -8.81
N LYS A 127 -2.08 -15.21 -8.01
CA LYS A 127 -1.28 -14.56 -6.96
C LYS A 127 0.18 -14.99 -7.10
N ILE A 128 1.07 -14.02 -7.10
CA ILE A 128 2.52 -14.19 -7.08
C ILE A 128 2.97 -13.87 -5.65
N VAL A 129 3.60 -14.85 -4.99
CA VAL A 129 4.17 -14.69 -3.66
C VAL A 129 5.68 -14.65 -3.80
N VAL A 130 6.30 -13.55 -3.36
CA VAL A 130 7.76 -13.42 -3.25
C VAL A 130 8.17 -13.98 -1.91
N ASP A 131 8.89 -15.11 -1.96
CA ASP A 131 9.31 -15.85 -0.78
C ASP A 131 10.83 -15.95 -0.70
N VAL A 132 11.34 -15.88 0.52
CA VAL A 132 12.75 -16.07 0.89
C VAL A 132 12.80 -16.61 2.33
N PRO A 133 13.85 -17.34 2.71
CA PRO A 133 14.03 -17.79 4.10
C PRO A 133 13.93 -16.64 5.09
N LEU A 134 13.38 -16.90 6.29
CA LEU A 134 13.18 -15.89 7.32
C LEU A 134 14.49 -15.17 7.68
N GLU A 135 15.58 -15.93 7.81
CA GLU A 135 16.93 -15.38 8.07
C GLU A 135 17.35 -14.34 7.04
N THR A 136 16.93 -14.50 5.78
CA THR A 136 17.19 -13.53 4.71
C THR A 136 16.32 -12.27 4.86
N GLN A 137 15.09 -12.40 5.35
CA GLN A 137 14.22 -11.24 5.62
C GLN A 137 14.82 -10.39 6.75
N VAL A 138 15.20 -11.04 7.86
CA VAL A 138 15.85 -10.41 9.03
C VAL A 138 17.13 -9.70 8.63
N ASP A 139 18.06 -10.40 7.94
CA ASP A 139 19.33 -9.80 7.51
C ASP A 139 19.12 -8.55 6.64
N ARG A 140 18.12 -8.57 5.75
CA ARG A 140 17.79 -7.42 4.91
C ARG A 140 17.16 -6.26 5.70
N LEU A 141 16.31 -6.55 6.68
CA LEU A 141 15.72 -5.53 7.55
C LEU A 141 16.78 -4.82 8.37
N VAL A 142 17.70 -5.57 8.97
CA VAL A 142 18.82 -5.02 9.74
C VAL A 142 19.73 -4.19 8.83
N ARG A 143 20.23 -4.77 7.72
CA ARG A 143 21.23 -4.09 6.86
C ARG A 143 20.69 -2.90 6.09
N PHE A 144 19.46 -2.97 5.58
CA PHE A 144 18.94 -1.97 4.63
C PHE A 144 17.85 -1.08 5.20
N ARG A 145 17.23 -1.45 6.33
CA ARG A 145 16.19 -0.66 6.98
C ARG A 145 16.54 -0.20 8.39
N GLY A 146 17.69 -0.61 8.92
CA GLY A 146 18.18 -0.16 10.23
C GLY A 146 17.35 -0.66 11.39
N PHE A 147 16.68 -1.82 11.23
CA PHE A 147 15.98 -2.49 12.32
C PHE A 147 17.02 -3.12 13.26
N ASP A 148 16.73 -3.13 14.55
CA ASP A 148 17.41 -4.04 15.47
C ASP A 148 16.98 -5.48 15.16
N GLU A 149 17.90 -6.44 15.28
CA GLU A 149 17.64 -7.85 14.93
C GLU A 149 16.46 -8.45 15.72
N ALA A 150 16.22 -7.97 16.95
CA ALA A 150 15.10 -8.40 17.78
C ALA A 150 13.74 -7.87 17.29
N ASP A 151 13.73 -6.77 16.54
CA ASP A 151 12.53 -6.12 15.98
C ASP A 151 12.29 -6.51 14.50
N ALA A 152 13.26 -7.19 13.88
CA ALA A 152 13.27 -7.61 12.48
C ALA A 152 12.61 -8.99 12.28
#